data_AF-A0A219AL28-F1
#
_entry.id   AF-A0A219AL28-F1
#
_cell.length_a   1.000
_cell.length_b   1.000
_cell.length_c   1.000
_cell.angle_alpha   90.00
_cell.angle_beta   90.00
_cell.angle_gamma   90.00
#
_symmetry.space_group_name_H-M   'P 1'
#
loop_
_entity.id
_entity.type
_entity.pdbx_description
1 polymer ?
#
loop_
_entity_poly.entity_id
_entity_poly.type
_entity_poly.pdbx_seq_one_letter_code
_entity_poly.pdbx_strand_id
1 'polypeptide(L)'
;MINNVDELREKAMENKPELKRERIKIPIGDDEYEFNIAGVGEKSIILRKFVKYDDIMEAIEAGNDNGLEKIVLDFIDEFKTKNEED
;
A
#
# COMPACT_ATOMS: atom_id res chain seq x y z
N MET A 1 -15.34 18.34 10.15
CA MET A 1 -15.14 16.88 10.13
C MET A 1 -16.13 16.33 9.11
N ILE A 2 -15.72 15.36 8.29
CA ILE A 2 -16.63 14.68 7.36
C ILE A 2 -17.41 13.65 8.18
N ASN A 3 -18.74 13.63 8.09
CA ASN A 3 -19.56 12.85 9.02
C ASN A 3 -20.37 11.74 8.35
N ASN A 4 -20.29 11.58 7.03
CA ASN A 4 -20.93 10.48 6.31
C ASN A 4 -20.17 10.10 5.03
N VAL A 5 -20.58 8.99 4.41
CA VAL A 5 -19.93 8.41 3.22
C VAL A 5 -20.14 9.28 1.97
N ASP A 6 -21.30 9.92 1.84
CA ASP A 6 -21.61 10.77 0.67
C ASP A 6 -20.72 12.02 0.65
N GLU A 7 -20.60 12.73 1.77
CA GLU A 7 -19.70 13.87 1.94
C GLU A 7 -18.24 13.50 1.68
N LEU A 8 -17.81 12.31 2.14
CA LEU A 8 -16.45 11.82 1.90
C LEU A 8 -16.21 11.58 0.41
N ARG A 9 -17.14 10.89 -0.24
CA ARG A 9 -17.08 10.56 -1.66
C ARG A 9 -17.08 11.83 -2.51
N GLU A 10 -18.01 12.76 -2.26
CA GLU A 10 -18.12 14.02 -2.99
C GLU A 10 -16.81 14.80 -2.89
N LYS A 11 -16.30 15.01 -1.67
CA LYS A 11 -15.04 15.70 -1.47
C LYS A 11 -13.86 15.01 -2.16
N ALA A 12 -13.77 13.68 -2.10
CA ALA A 12 -12.70 12.93 -2.74
C ALA A 12 -12.78 13.03 -4.27
N MET A 13 -13.97 13.00 -4.84
CA MET A 13 -14.19 13.09 -6.29
C MET A 13 -13.94 14.50 -6.82
N GLU A 14 -14.36 15.54 -6.10
CA GLU A 14 -14.11 16.94 -6.44
C GLU A 14 -12.62 17.28 -6.47
N ASN A 15 -11.83 16.73 -5.53
CA ASN A 15 -10.40 17.00 -5.38
C ASN A 15 -9.53 15.88 -5.96
N LYS A 16 -10.09 15.06 -6.86
CA LYS A 16 -9.41 13.87 -7.40
C LYS A 16 -8.06 14.18 -8.06
N PRO A 17 -7.91 15.21 -8.90
CA PRO A 17 -6.62 15.55 -9.50
C PRO A 17 -5.54 15.90 -8.48
N GLU A 18 -5.91 16.63 -7.43
CA GLU A 18 -5.01 17.08 -6.35
C GLU A 18 -4.62 15.89 -5.47
N LEU A 19 -5.60 15.09 -5.03
CA LEU A 19 -5.35 13.90 -4.21
C LEU A 19 -4.37 12.93 -4.88
N LYS A 20 -4.44 12.75 -6.19
CA LYS A 20 -3.51 11.89 -6.93
C LYS A 20 -2.06 12.40 -6.98
N ARG A 21 -1.81 13.66 -6.62
CA ARG A 21 -0.46 14.24 -6.54
C ARG A 21 0.13 14.12 -5.14
N GLU A 22 -0.71 13.84 -4.14
CA GLU A 22 -0.30 13.71 -2.76
C GLU A 22 0.19 12.30 -2.43
N ARG A 23 0.97 12.22 -1.35
CA ARG A 23 1.35 10.97 -0.70
C ARG A 23 0.74 10.90 0.68
N ILE A 24 0.36 9.69 1.09
CA ILE A 24 -0.11 9.41 2.44
C ILE A 24 0.94 8.58 3.18
N LYS A 25 1.20 8.95 4.44
CA LYS A 25 2.05 8.21 5.36
C LYS A 25 1.19 7.27 6.19
N ILE A 26 1.52 5.99 6.18
CA ILE A 26 0.78 4.93 6.86
C ILE A 26 1.79 4.13 7.71
N PRO A 27 1.59 4.02 9.03
CA PRO A 27 2.39 3.13 9.86
C PRO A 27 2.03 1.66 9.57
N ILE A 28 3.03 0.82 9.33
CA ILE A 28 2.88 -0.64 9.17
C ILE A 28 3.99 -1.30 9.99
N GLY A 29 3.62 -2.15 10.95
CA GLY A 29 4.58 -2.65 11.93
C GLY A 29 5.18 -1.51 12.74
N ASP A 30 6.50 -1.46 12.79
CA ASP A 30 7.27 -0.44 13.51
C ASP A 30 7.73 0.75 12.62
N ASP A 31 7.39 0.72 11.32
CA ASP A 31 7.85 1.70 10.34
C ASP A 31 6.73 2.57 9.74
N GLU A 32 7.11 3.75 9.24
CA GLU A 32 6.23 4.66 8.50
C GLU A 32 6.45 4.54 6.99
N TYR A 33 5.40 4.20 6.24
CA TYR A 33 5.47 4.01 4.80
C TYR A 33 4.71 5.09 4.03
N GLU A 34 5.32 5.60 2.97
CA GLU A 34 4.64 6.48 2.01
C GLU A 34 3.96 5.70 0.88
N PHE A 35 2.69 5.99 0.65
CA PHE A 35 1.87 5.49 -0.45
C PHE A 35 1.42 6.62 -1.36
N ASN A 36 1.35 6.35 -2.65
CA ASN A 36 0.75 7.25 -3.64
C ASN A 36 -0.75 6.92 -3.79
N ILE A 37 -1.57 7.95 -4.01
CA ILE A 37 -2.96 7.76 -4.41
C ILE A 37 -3.01 7.47 -5.91
N ALA A 38 -3.14 6.20 -6.28
CA ALA A 38 -3.17 5.77 -7.67
C ALA A 38 -4.53 6.03 -8.34
N GLY A 39 -5.61 6.00 -7.57
CA GLY A 39 -6.97 6.17 -8.09
C GLY A 39 -7.96 6.59 -7.02
N VAL A 40 -8.93 7.42 -7.43
CA VAL A 40 -10.09 7.79 -6.61
C VAL A 40 -11.33 7.39 -7.41
N GLY A 41 -12.08 6.46 -6.86
CA GLY A 41 -13.31 5.92 -7.43
C GLY A 41 -14.51 6.22 -6.54
N GLU A 42 -15.70 5.95 -7.06
CA GLU A 42 -16.96 6.28 -6.39
C GLU A 42 -17.13 5.56 -5.04
N LYS A 43 -16.54 4.36 -4.89
CA LYS A 43 -16.68 3.51 -3.70
C LYS A 43 -15.38 3.30 -2.92
N SER A 44 -14.24 3.68 -3.48
CA SER A 44 -12.93 3.34 -2.91
C SER A 44 -11.79 4.22 -3.44
N ILE A 45 -10.67 4.20 -2.72
CA ILE A 45 -9.40 4.82 -3.11
C ILE A 45 -8.37 3.71 -3.31
N ILE A 46 -7.57 3.82 -4.36
CA ILE A 46 -6.48 2.89 -4.66
C ILE A 46 -5.17 3.53 -4.19
N LEU A 47 -4.48 2.86 -3.27
CA LEU A 47 -3.15 3.22 -2.79
C LEU A 47 -2.10 2.33 -3.48
N ARG A 48 -0.93 2.90 -3.78
CA ARG A 48 0.19 2.16 -4.38
C ARG A 48 1.53 2.59 -3.80
N LYS A 49 2.33 1.61 -3.40
CA LYS A 49 3.76 1.75 -3.11
C LYS A 49 4.53 0.80 -4.03
N PHE A 50 5.68 1.24 -4.50
CA PHE A 50 6.67 0.36 -5.10
C PHE A 50 7.62 -0.07 -3.99
N VAL A 51 7.78 -1.38 -3.81
CA VAL A 51 8.75 -1.98 -2.90
C VAL A 51 9.77 -2.65 -3.80
N LYS A 52 11.03 -2.20 -3.77
CA LYS A 52 12.07 -2.80 -4.60
C LYS A 52 12.56 -4.08 -3.94
N TYR A 53 13.00 -5.06 -4.74
CA TYR A 53 13.56 -6.29 -4.20
C TYR A 53 14.82 -6.04 -3.36
N ASP A 54 15.67 -5.10 -3.79
CA ASP A 54 16.86 -4.72 -3.02
C ASP A 54 16.47 -4.18 -1.63
N ASP A 55 15.49 -3.26 -1.57
CA ASP A 55 14.98 -2.71 -0.30
C ASP A 55 14.42 -3.82 0.61
N ILE A 56 13.77 -4.84 0.03
CA ILE A 56 13.28 -6.00 0.78
C ILE A 56 14.44 -6.75 1.41
N MET A 57 15.45 -7.12 0.62
CA MET A 57 16.59 -7.90 1.11
C MET A 57 17.39 -7.11 2.15
N GLU A 58 17.63 -5.82 1.93
CA GLU A 58 18.32 -4.93 2.88
C GLU A 58 17.57 -4.85 4.22
N ALA A 59 16.24 -4.75 4.21
CA ALA A 59 15.43 -4.72 5.43
C ALA A 59 15.56 -6.01 6.25
N ILE A 60 15.58 -7.17 5.58
CA ILE A 60 15.75 -8.48 6.23
C ILE A 60 17.16 -8.63 6.81
N GLU A 61 18.19 -8.24 6.07
CA GLU A 61 19.57 -8.28 6.55
C GLU A 61 19.79 -7.35 7.76
N ALA A 62 19.06 -6.24 7.82
CA ALA A 62 19.05 -5.32 8.96
C ALA A 62 18.23 -5.85 10.16
N GLY A 63 17.56 -7.00 10.03
CA GLY A 63 16.74 -7.61 11.09
C GLY A 63 15.36 -6.98 11.26
N ASN A 64 14.81 -6.34 10.21
CA ASN A 64 13.47 -5.80 10.23
C ASN A 64 12.44 -6.86 9.80
N ASP A 65 12.01 -7.67 10.77
CA ASP A 65 11.08 -8.78 10.56
C ASP A 65 9.59 -8.38 10.67
N ASN A 66 9.28 -7.10 10.96
CA ASN A 66 7.90 -6.65 11.18
C ASN A 66 7.40 -5.65 10.13
N GLY A 67 8.24 -5.27 9.16
CA GLY A 67 7.94 -4.29 8.12
C GLY A 67 7.14 -4.84 6.93
N LEU A 68 6.69 -3.93 6.07
CA LEU A 68 6.06 -4.24 4.77
C LEU A 68 6.96 -5.15 3.92
N GLU A 69 8.27 -4.94 3.96
CA GLU A 69 9.26 -5.71 3.22
C GLU A 69 9.19 -7.20 3.57
N LYS A 70 9.13 -7.54 4.87
CA LYS A 70 8.99 -8.93 5.32
C LYS A 70 7.67 -9.55 4.88
N ILE A 71 6.57 -8.81 5.00
CA ILE A 71 5.25 -9.27 4.56
C ILE A 71 5.24 -9.57 3.05
N VAL A 72 5.89 -8.71 2.25
CA VAL A 72 6.01 -8.94 0.80
C VAL A 72 6.88 -10.15 0.50
N LEU A 73 8.00 -10.32 1.20
CA LEU A 73 8.87 -11.49 1.05
C LEU A 73 8.09 -12.79 1.33
N ASP A 74 7.42 -12.86 2.49
CA ASP A 74 6.70 -14.06 2.91
C ASP A 74 5.57 -14.39 1.93
N PHE A 75 4.84 -13.38 1.44
CA PHE A 75 3.82 -13.57 0.42
C PHE A 75 4.39 -14.17 -0.87
N ILE A 76 5.59 -13.73 -1.31
CA ILE A 76 6.24 -14.25 -2.51
C ILE A 76 6.77 -15.66 -2.28
N ASP A 77 7.39 -15.93 -1.12
CA ASP A 77 7.98 -17.24 -0.79
C ASP A 77 6.91 -18.33 -0.62
N GLU A 78 5.78 -17.99 -0.02
CA GLU A 78 4.65 -18.90 0.15
C GLU A 78 3.77 -19.03 -1.11
N PHE A 79 4.02 -18.23 -2.15
CA PHE A 79 3.21 -18.22 -3.37
C PHE A 79 3.43 -19.50 -4.18
N LYS A 80 2.45 -20.42 -4.12
CA LYS A 80 2.42 -21.62 -4.96
C LYS A 80 1.71 -21.37 -6.27
N THR A 81 2.29 -21.81 -7.39
CA THR A 81 1.62 -21.71 -8.70
C THR A 81 0.67 -22.89 -8.91
N LYS A 82 -0.42 -22.68 -9.65
CA LYS A 82 -1.39 -23.74 -9.99
C LYS A 82 -0.79 -24.92 -10.79
N ASN A 83 0.45 -24.82 -11.25
CA ASN A 83 1.13 -25.85 -12.05
C ASN A 83 2.09 -26.70 -11.21
N GLU A 84 2.19 -26.48 -9.90
CA GLU A 84 3.00 -27.30 -8.97
C GLU A 84 2.19 -28.42 -8.28
N GLU A 85 0.94 -28.59 -8.69
CA GLU A 85 0.10 -29.76 -8.39
C GLU A 85 -0.23 -30.48 -9.71
N ASP A 86 0.73 -31.24 -10.24
CA ASP A 86 0.53 -32.43 -11.09
C ASP A 86 1.80 -33.31 -11.08
#